data_AF-J3HNB5-F1
#
_entry.id   AF-J3HNB5-F1
#
_cell.length_a   1.000
_cell.length_b   1.000
_cell.length_c   1.000
_cell.angle_alpha   90.00
_cell.angle_beta   90.00
_cell.angle_gamma   90.00
#
_symmetry.space_group_name_H-M   'P 1'
#
loop_
_entity.id
_entity.type
_entity.pdbx_description
1 polymer ?
#
loop_
_entity_poly.entity_id
_entity_poly.type
_entity_poly.pdbx_seq_one_letter_code
_entity_poly.pdbx_strand_id
1 'polypeptide(L)' 'MAFYVYLLRCSDGSYYIGHTDNIEVRLAQHQEGTVKC' A
#
# COMPACT_ATOMS: atom_id res chain seq x y z
N MET A 1 -14.03 -7.49 -10.46
CA MET A 1 -13.15 -6.61 -9.68
C MET A 1 -12.40 -7.47 -8.70
N ALA A 2 -11.07 -7.42 -8.68
CA ALA A 2 -10.29 -8.08 -7.63
C ALA A 2 -10.31 -7.19 -6.38
N PHE A 3 -10.25 -7.79 -5.18
CA PHE A 3 -10.16 -7.07 -3.91
C PHE A 3 -8.94 -7.60 -3.17
N TYR A 4 -7.98 -6.74 -2.90
CA TYR A 4 -6.73 -7.08 -2.23
C TYR A 4 -6.70 -6.46 -0.84
N VAL A 5 -6.30 -7.24 0.14
CA VAL A 5 -5.83 -6.75 1.44
C VAL A 5 -4.32 -6.97 1.48
N TYR A 6 -3.57 -5.97 1.94
CA TYR A 6 -2.12 -6.01 1.95
C TYR A 6 -1.54 -5.38 3.22
N LEU A 7 -0.30 -5.75 3.53
CA LEU A 7 0.50 -5.26 4.65
C LEU A 7 1.82 -4.70 4.09
N LEU A 8 2.15 -3.46 4.46
CA LEU A 8 3.44 -2.84 4.16
C LEU A 8 4.26 -2.67 5.42
N ARG A 9 5.57 -2.79 5.30
CA ARG A 9 6.53 -2.44 6.34
C ARG A 9 7.13 -1.08 6.00
N CYS A 10 6.82 -0.10 6.83
CA CYS A 10 7.29 1.27 6.66
C CYS A 10 8.78 1.39 7.00
N SER A 11 9.41 2.48 6.57
CA SER A 11 10.82 2.74 6.83
C SER A 11 11.15 2.87 8.32
N ASP A 12 10.18 3.30 9.14
CA ASP A 12 10.29 3.37 10.60
C ASP A 12 10.09 2.01 11.29
N GLY A 13 9.85 0.94 10.53
CA GLY A 13 9.61 -0.41 11.03
C GLY A 13 8.17 -0.67 11.48
N SER A 14 7.27 0.31 11.38
CA SER A 14 5.84 0.10 11.59
C SER A 14 5.20 -0.68 10.45
N TYR A 15 3.96 -1.16 10.67
CA TYR A 15 3.19 -1.84 9.65
C TYR A 15 1.92 -1.07 9.32
N TYR A 16 1.67 -0.92 8.03
CA TYR A 16 0.44 -0.38 7.49
C TYR A 16 -0.40 -1.48 6.86
N ILE A 17 -1.70 -1.41 7.09
CA ILE A 17 -2.67 -2.34 6.53
C ILE A 17 -3.62 -1.53 5.66
N GLY A 18 -3.86 -2.01 4.44
CA GLY A 18 -4.78 -1.36 3.52
C GLY A 18 -5.45 -2.36 2.58
N HIS A 19 -6.41 -1.86 1.83
CA HIS A 19 -7.05 -2.59 0.75
C HIS A 19 -7.09 -1.78 -0.54
N THR A 20 -7.23 -2.46 -1.67
CA THR A 20 -7.38 -1.84 -3.00
C THR A 20 -7.95 -2.84 -3.99
N ASP A 21 -8.59 -2.35 -5.04
CA ASP A 21 -8.99 -3.17 -6.19
C ASP A 21 -7.90 -3.22 -7.28
N ASN A 22 -6.89 -2.34 -7.18
CA ASN A 22 -5.74 -2.25 -8.08
C ASN A 22 -4.44 -2.15 -7.27
N ILE A 23 -3.71 -3.25 -7.17
CA ILE A 23 -2.51 -3.36 -6.34
C ILE A 23 -1.30 -2.66 -6.95
N GLU A 24 -1.19 -2.66 -8.28
CA GLU A 24 -0.07 -2.06 -9.02
C GLU A 24 -0.06 -0.54 -8.85
N VAL A 25 -1.21 0.09 -9.10
CA VAL A 25 -1.38 1.54 -8.91
C VAL A 25 -1.15 1.93 -7.44
N ARG A 26 -1.67 1.13 -6.50
CA ARG A 26 -1.49 1.41 -5.07
C ARG A 26 -0.02 1.33 -4.67
N LEU A 27 0.72 0.34 -5.16
CA LEU A 27 2.15 0.20 -4.85
C LEU A 27 2.96 1.39 -5.39
N ALA A 28 2.66 1.87 -6.61
CA ALA A 28 3.29 3.07 -7.16
C ALA A 28 3.03 4.31 -6.28
N GLN A 29 1.79 4.51 -5.82
CA GLN A 29 1.45 5.61 -4.92
C GLN A 29 2.25 5.58 -3.60
N HIS A 30 2.47 4.40 -3.03
CA HIS A 30 3.31 4.22 -1.83
C HIS A 30 4.78 4.57 -2.10
N GLN A 31 5.30 4.17 -3.26
CA GLN A 31 6.69 4.47 -3.67
C GLN A 31 6.89 5.97 -3.94
N GLU A 32 5.90 6.64 -4.51
CA GLU A 32 5.90 8.08 -4.75
C GLU A 32 5.63 8.91 -3.47
N GLY A 33 5.18 8.27 -2.39
CA GLY A 33 4.81 8.94 -1.13
C GLY A 33 3.51 9.76 -1.22
N THR A 34 2.66 9.50 -2.22
CA THR A 34 1.38 10.19 -2.41
C THR A 34 0.26 9.62 -1.53
N VAL A 35 0.48 8.44 -0.97
CA VAL A 35 -0.36 7.82 0.07
C VAL A 35 0.50 7.38 1.24
N LYS A 36 -0.13 7.14 2.40
CA LYS A 36 0.57 6.71 3.61
C LYS A 36 1.25 5.37 3.39
N CYS A 37 2.52 5.26 3.80
CA CYS A 37 3.24 4.00 3.90
C CYS A 37 2.61 3.09 4.96
#